data_AF-A0ABD3W1T6-F1
#
_entry.id   AF-A0ABD3W1T6-F1
#
_cell.length_a   1.000
_cell.length_b   1.000
_cell.length_c   1.000
_cell.angle_alpha   90.00
_cell.angle_beta   90.00
_cell.angle_gamma   90.00
#
_symmetry.space_group_name_H-M   'P 1'
#
loop_
_entity.id
_entity.type
_entity.pdbx_description
1 polymer ?
#
loop_
_entity_poly.entity_id
_entity_poly.type
_entity_poly.pdbx_seq_one_letter_code
_entity_poly.pdbx_strand_id
1 'polypeptide(L)' 'VIWMNTKSILISTEDRRTTDDVRMSVERPFITDWNLHIRNVQLKDRGIYTCQ' A
#
# COMPACT_ATOMS: atom_id res chain seq x y z
N VAL A 1 4.03 -4.54 9.66
CA VAL A 1 3.03 -3.54 9.20
C VAL A 1 2.21 -4.12 8.06
N ILE A 2 0.89 -3.98 8.13
CA ILE A 2 -0.05 -4.42 7.11
C ILE A 2 -0.70 -3.21 6.47
N TRP A 3 -0.63 -3.11 5.14
CA TRP A 3 -1.35 -2.09 4.38
C TRP A 3 -2.60 -2.67 3.74
N MET A 4 -3.73 -1.98 3.89
CA MET A 4 -5.00 -2.32 3.25
C MET A 4 -5.52 -1.14 2.42
N ASN A 5 -6.14 -1.44 1.29
CA ASN A 5 -6.73 -0.42 0.42
C ASN A 5 -8.11 0.04 0.91
N THR A 6 -8.69 0.95 0.16
CA THR A 6 -10.02 1.55 0.41
C THR A 6 -11.19 0.58 0.47
N LYS A 7 -10.98 -0.67 0.03
CA LYS A 7 -11.96 -1.77 0.06
C LYS A 7 -11.59 -2.84 1.10
N SER A 8 -10.68 -2.54 2.02
CA SER A 8 -10.14 -3.48 3.01
C SER A 8 -9.46 -4.70 2.39
N ILE A 9 -8.96 -4.58 1.17
CA ILE A 9 -8.18 -5.64 0.51
C ILE A 9 -6.70 -5.44 0.86
N LEU A 10 -6.04 -6.54 1.21
CA LEU A 10 -4.62 -6.57 1.56
C LEU A 10 -3.75 -6.07 0.39
N ILE A 11 -2.97 -5.02 0.63
CA ILE A 11 -1.97 -4.50 -0.30
C ILE A 11 -0.63 -5.21 -0.07
N SER A 12 -0.15 -5.18 1.17
CA SER A 12 1.12 -5.78 1.57
C SER A 12 1.11 -6.24 3.01
N THR A 13 1.95 -7.24 3.28
CA THR A 13 2.37 -7.61 4.63
C THR A 13 3.87 -7.35 4.69
N GLU A 14 4.25 -6.38 5.51
CA GLU A 14 5.60 -5.86 5.57
C GLU A 14 6.08 -5.39 4.18
N ASP A 15 7.24 -5.86 3.72
CA ASP A 15 7.84 -5.55 2.43
C ASP A 15 7.26 -6.40 1.29
N ARG A 16 6.49 -7.45 1.62
CA ARG A 16 5.90 -8.33 0.63
C ARG A 16 4.56 -7.79 0.12
N ARG A 17 4.52 -7.44 -1.16
CA ARG A 17 3.27 -7.10 -1.89
C ARG A 17 2.40 -8.34 -2.07
N THR A 18 1.10 -8.20 -1.80
CA THR A 18 0.08 -9.23 -2.01
C THR A 18 -0.94 -8.83 -3.07
N THR A 19 -1.19 -7.53 -3.27
CA THR A 19 -2.11 -7.05 -4.32
C THR A 19 -1.55 -7.28 -5.73
N ASP A 20 -2.42 -7.56 -6.69
CA ASP A 20 -2.07 -7.63 -8.12
C ASP A 20 -1.84 -6.25 -8.76
N ASP A 21 -2.27 -5.15 -8.11
CA ASP A 21 -2.06 -3.80 -8.63
C ASP A 21 -0.58 -3.41 -8.52
N VAL A 22 0.14 -3.51 -9.64
CA VAL A 22 1.59 -3.24 -9.74
C VAL A 22 1.96 -1.78 -9.46
N ARG A 23 0.96 -0.88 -9.38
CA ARG A 23 1.19 0.53 -9.04
C ARG A 23 1.44 0.74 -7.54
N MET A 24 1.03 -0.21 -6.71
CA MET A 24 1.12 -0.14 -5.25
C MET A 24 2.33 -0.92 -4.75
N SER A 25 3.22 -0.25 -4.03
CA SER A 25 4.43 -0.86 -3.45
C SER A 25 4.74 -0.28 -2.08
N VAL A 26 5.45 -1.04 -1.25
CA VAL A 26 6.05 -0.53 -0.02
C VAL A 26 7.48 -0.11 -0.32
N GLU A 27 7.80 1.16 -0.05
CA GLU A 27 9.13 1.72 -0.28
C GLU A 27 9.75 2.21 1.01
N ARG A 28 10.95 1.72 1.30
CA ARG A 28 11.60 1.89 2.60
C ARG A 28 13.00 2.47 2.44
N PRO A 29 13.11 3.80 2.20
CA PRO A 29 14.40 4.46 2.26
C PRO A 29 14.99 4.41 3.68
N PHE A 30 14.16 4.29 4.71
CA PHE A 30 14.56 4.14 6.11
C PHE A 30 13.92 2.89 6.74
N ILE A 31 14.65 2.23 7.63
CA ILE A 31 14.22 0.96 8.25
C ILE A 31 13.05 1.18 9.24
N THR A 32 12.88 2.39 9.77
CA THR A 32 11.79 2.68 10.71
C THR A 32 10.44 2.88 10.03
N ASP A 33 10.44 3.19 8.73
CA ASP A 33 9.27 3.70 8.04
C ASP A 33 8.66 2.62 7.15
N TRP A 34 7.33 2.67 7.03
CA TRP A 34 6.54 1.76 6.22
C TRP A 34 5.70 2.56 5.23
N ASN A 35 6.33 3.10 4.19
CA ASN A 35 5.63 4.00 3.27
C ASN A 35 4.93 3.21 2.16
N LEU A 36 3.61 3.36 2.08
CA LEU A 36 2.83 2.91 0.93
C LEU A 36 2.97 3.93 -0.21
N HIS A 37 3.51 3.49 -1.34
CA HIS A 37 3.61 4.30 -2.55
C HIS A 37 2.62 3.80 -3.60
N ILE A 38 1.80 4.71 -4.13
CA ILE A 38 0.84 4.45 -5.20
C ILE A 38 1.20 5.30 -6.42
N ARG A 39 1.68 4.65 -7.49
CA ARG A 39 2.04 5.31 -8.76
C ARG A 39 0.82 5.48 -9.66
N ASN A 40 0.83 6.51 -10.52
CA ASN A 40 -0.24 6.75 -11.49
C ASN A 40 -1.64 6.70 -10.86
N VAL A 41 -1.86 7.52 -9.83
CA VAL A 41 -3.10 7.55 -9.03
C VAL A 41 -4.31 7.81 -9.92
N GLN A 42 -5.37 7.06 -9.69
CA GLN A 42 -6.64 7.14 -10.41
C GLN A 42 -7.76 7.58 -9.46
N LEU A 43 -8.85 8.12 -9.99
CA LEU A 43 -10.00 8.57 -9.19
C LEU A 43 -10.56 7.46 -8.28
N LYS A 44 -10.46 6.19 -8.73
CA LYS A 44 -10.91 5.00 -7.98
C LYS A 44 -10.06 4.69 -6.73
N ASP A 45 -8.84 5.23 -6.66
CA ASP A 45 -7.93 5.02 -5.52
C ASP A 45 -8.30 5.94 -4.34
N ARG A 46 -9.22 6.89 -4.52
CA ARG A 46 -9.71 7.76 -3.45
C ARG A 46 -10.35 6.94 -2.33
N GLY A 47 -9.94 7.20 -1.10
CA GLY A 47 -10.59 6.66 0.10
C GLY A 47 -9.63 6.51 1.27
N ILE A 48 -10.00 5.67 2.23
CA ILE A 48 -9.22 5.42 3.45
C ILE A 48 -8.31 4.23 3.23
N TYR A 49 -7.01 4.40 3.48
CA TYR A 49 -6.05 3.31 3.56
C TYR A 49 -5.74 3.06 5.02
N THR A 50 -5.63 1.79 5.41
CA THR A 50 -5.39 1.39 6.79
C THR A 50 -4.01 0.78 6.91
N CYS A 51 -3.29 1.19 7.96
CA CYS A 51 -2.04 0.60 8.41
C CYS A 51 -2.29 -0.07 9.78
N GLN A 52 -1.88 -1.33 9.94
CA GLN A 52 -1.96 -2.08 11.20
C GLN A 52 -0.63 -2.77 11.55
#